data_AF-A0A0Q1DV07-F1
#
_entry.id   AF-A0A0Q1DV07-F1
#
_cell.length_a   1.000
_cell.length_b   1.000
_cell.length_c   1.000
_cell.angle_alpha   90.00
_cell.angle_beta   90.00
_cell.angle_gamma   90.00
#
_symmetry.space_group_name_H-M   'P 1'
#
loop_
_entity.id
_entity.type
_entity.pdbx_description
1 polymer ?
#
loop_
_entity_poly.entity_id
_entity_poly.type
_entity_poly.pdbx_seq_one_letter_code
_entity_poly.pdbx_strand_id
1 'polypeptide(L)'
;MGVNWNAIGAIASAIASFAALVAIIITIKTNRDNNDEKQFAVQPWFHVTCIERMGASASLRLILLNDASSTIKIDKVNMILNEDNKVISLDYRYLKKDSQYVSTGKCFEVIIKNDEILFGKTAYLEIYYTNLYNKKMKAVSPRFEFVEKLNENSLYIEPRGFLYIPFTNEIIKK
;
A
#
# COMPACT_ATOMS: atom_id res chain seq x y z
N MET A 1 -43.44 53.91 -15.26
CA MET A 1 -42.97 52.64 -15.84
C MET A 1 -43.30 51.53 -14.84
N GLY A 2 -44.29 50.70 -15.14
CA GLY A 2 -44.72 49.62 -14.24
C GLY A 2 -43.83 48.40 -14.41
N VAL A 3 -43.36 47.84 -13.30
CA VAL A 3 -42.59 46.59 -13.30
C VAL A 3 -43.50 45.44 -13.74
N ASN A 4 -43.10 44.71 -14.78
CA ASN A 4 -43.84 43.54 -15.24
C ASN A 4 -43.52 42.34 -14.32
N TRP A 5 -44.31 42.19 -13.25
CA TRP A 5 -44.16 41.14 -12.25
C TRP A 5 -44.23 39.72 -12.81
N ASN A 6 -44.92 39.51 -13.94
CA ASN A 6 -44.96 38.20 -14.61
C ASN A 6 -43.62 37.85 -15.25
N ALA A 7 -42.91 38.83 -15.82
CA ALA A 7 -41.57 38.63 -16.36
C ALA A 7 -40.55 38.34 -15.25
N ILE A 8 -40.68 38.98 -14.09
CA ILE A 8 -39.84 38.71 -12.91
C ILE A 8 -40.10 37.30 -12.36
N GLY A 9 -41.37 36.88 -12.29
CA GLY A 9 -41.74 35.52 -11.87
C GLY A 9 -41.17 34.43 -12.79
N ALA A 10 -41.19 34.66 -14.11
CA ALA A 10 -40.60 33.74 -15.09
C ALA A 10 -39.07 33.66 -14.97
N ILE A 11 -38.39 34.79 -14.74
CA ILE A 11 -36.93 34.84 -14.52
C ILE A 11 -36.56 34.14 -13.21
N ALA A 12 -37.29 34.38 -12.13
CA ALA A 12 -37.05 33.71 -10.84
C ALA A 12 -37.24 32.19 -10.93
N SER A 13 -38.27 31.72 -11.66
CA SER A 13 -38.50 30.30 -11.92
C SER A 13 -37.37 29.67 -12.75
N ALA A 14 -36.89 30.35 -13.79
CA ALA A 14 -35.77 29.87 -14.61
C ALA A 14 -34.45 29.79 -13.81
N ILE A 15 -34.18 30.76 -12.93
CA ILE A 15 -33.01 30.75 -12.04
C ILE A 15 -33.09 29.59 -11.05
N ALA A 16 -34.27 29.32 -10.47
CA ALA A 16 -34.48 28.20 -9.57
C ALA A 16 -34.27 26.85 -10.27
N SER A 17 -34.76 26.69 -11.50
CA SER A 17 -34.53 25.48 -12.31
C SER A 17 -33.06 25.29 -12.68
N PHE A 18 -32.33 26.38 -12.97
CA PHE A 18 -30.90 26.32 -13.25
C PHE A 18 -30.08 25.94 -12.00
N ALA A 19 -30.40 26.54 -10.84
CA ALA A 19 -29.76 26.20 -9.58
C ALA A 19 -29.99 24.72 -9.19
N ALA A 20 -31.21 24.21 -9.40
CA ALA A 20 -31.52 22.80 -9.19
C ALA A 20 -30.71 21.87 -10.12
N LEU A 21 -30.56 22.23 -11.39
CA LEU A 21 -29.74 21.47 -12.34
C LEU A 21 -28.26 21.46 -11.92
N VAL A 22 -27.71 22.61 -11.51
CA VAL A 22 -26.33 22.70 -11.01
C VAL A 22 -26.14 21.85 -9.75
N ALA A 23 -27.09 21.90 -8.81
CA ALA A 23 -27.07 21.06 -7.61
C ALA A 23 -27.08 19.56 -7.96
N ILE A 24 -27.93 19.14 -8.90
CA ILE A 24 -27.97 17.75 -9.39
C ILE A 24 -26.64 17.35 -10.02
N ILE A 25 -26.03 18.22 -10.86
CA ILE A 25 -24.72 17.96 -11.47
C ILE A 25 -23.64 17.83 -10.40
N ILE A 26 -23.63 18.70 -9.40
CA ILE A 26 -22.70 18.63 -8.26
C ILE A 26 -22.92 17.32 -7.50
N THR A 27 -24.16 16.97 -7.15
CA THR A 27 -24.48 15.72 -6.44
C THR A 27 -24.11 14.49 -7.25
N ILE A 28 -24.32 14.47 -8.57
CA ILE A 28 -23.89 13.38 -9.45
C ILE A 28 -22.36 13.29 -9.45
N LYS A 29 -21.65 14.42 -9.51
CA LYS A 29 -20.19 14.46 -9.47
C LYS A 29 -19.65 13.98 -8.13
N THR A 30 -20.19 14.47 -7.01
CA THR A 30 -19.81 14.04 -5.65
C THR A 30 -20.13 12.56 -5.43
N ASN A 31 -21.27 12.06 -5.92
CA ASN A 31 -21.60 10.64 -5.85
C ASN A 31 -20.67 9.79 -6.71
N ARG A 32 -20.26 10.27 -7.89
CA ARG A 32 -19.27 9.59 -8.74
C ARG A 32 -17.90 9.55 -8.06
N ASP A 33 -17.45 10.66 -7.49
CA ASP A 33 -16.18 10.75 -6.76
C ASP A 33 -16.19 9.82 -5.52
N ASN A 34 -17.31 9.79 -4.76
CA ASN A 34 -17.50 8.87 -3.63
C ASN A 34 -17.59 7.39 -4.06
N ASN A 35 -18.09 7.10 -5.26
CA ASN A 35 -18.16 5.73 -5.77
C ASN A 35 -16.79 5.25 -6.26
N ASP A 36 -15.99 6.15 -6.85
CA ASP A 36 -14.59 5.89 -7.19
C ASP A 36 -13.80 5.56 -5.91
N GLU A 37 -14.03 6.26 -4.79
CA GLU A 37 -13.44 5.94 -3.49
C GLU A 37 -13.83 4.55 -2.95
N LYS A 38 -15.09 4.12 -3.16
CA LYS A 38 -15.58 2.78 -2.75
C LYS A 38 -15.09 1.65 -3.66
N GLN A 39 -14.79 1.91 -4.93
CA GLN A 39 -14.26 0.90 -5.87
C GLN A 39 -12.80 0.50 -5.59
N PHE A 40 -12.09 1.24 -4.75
CA PHE A 40 -10.78 0.83 -4.25
C PHE A 40 -10.84 -0.28 -3.19
N ALA A 41 -12.01 -0.81 -2.82
CA ALA A 41 -12.18 -1.81 -1.75
C ALA A 41 -11.46 -3.16 -1.99
N VAL A 42 -11.02 -3.47 -3.23
CA VAL A 42 -10.16 -4.64 -3.49
C VAL A 42 -8.70 -4.22 -3.45
N GLN A 43 -8.23 -3.76 -2.29
CA GLN A 43 -6.81 -3.49 -2.10
C GLN A 43 -6.07 -4.80 -1.84
N PRO A 44 -4.85 -4.98 -2.39
CA PRO A 44 -4.02 -6.11 -2.04
C PRO A 44 -3.68 -6.09 -0.54
N TRP A 45 -3.76 -7.26 0.07
CA TRP A 45 -3.29 -7.48 1.43
C TRP A 45 -1.91 -8.10 1.30
N PHE A 46 -0.92 -7.38 1.82
CA PHE A 46 0.43 -7.91 1.93
C PHE A 46 0.64 -8.41 3.35
N HIS A 47 1.33 -9.53 3.48
CA HIS A 47 1.88 -9.98 4.74
C HIS A 47 3.12 -10.84 4.48
N VAL A 48 4.01 -10.91 5.47
CA VAL A 48 5.17 -11.79 5.41
C VAL A 48 4.72 -13.20 5.77
N THR A 49 4.95 -14.17 4.89
CA THR A 49 4.61 -15.58 5.11
C THR A 49 5.82 -16.39 5.55
N CYS A 50 7.03 -15.97 5.18
CA CYS A 50 8.24 -16.66 5.58
C CYS A 50 9.43 -15.71 5.69
N ILE A 51 10.35 -16.05 6.59
CA ILE A 51 11.65 -15.41 6.75
C ILE A 51 12.68 -16.53 6.66
N GLU A 52 13.55 -16.42 5.67
CA GLU A 52 14.59 -17.42 5.42
C GLU A 52 15.97 -16.76 5.44
N ARG A 53 16.99 -17.57 5.70
CA ARG A 53 18.38 -17.16 5.49
C ARG A 53 19.03 -18.02 4.42
N MET A 54 19.74 -17.38 3.50
CA MET A 54 20.39 -18.06 2.38
C MET A 54 21.73 -18.73 2.74
N GLY A 55 22.01 -18.98 4.03
CA GLY A 55 23.29 -19.50 4.54
C GLY A 55 23.72 -18.85 5.86
N ALA A 56 24.81 -19.33 6.49
CA ALA A 56 25.19 -18.92 7.85
C ALA A 56 25.31 -17.39 8.03
N SER A 57 25.99 -16.70 7.12
CA SER A 57 26.19 -15.23 7.14
C SER A 57 25.49 -14.50 5.98
N ALA A 58 24.53 -15.17 5.33
CA ALA A 58 23.92 -14.67 4.11
C ALA A 58 22.78 -13.67 4.38
N SER A 59 22.35 -12.98 3.33
CA SER A 59 21.22 -12.05 3.40
C SER A 59 19.93 -12.75 3.87
N LEU A 60 19.09 -11.99 4.58
CA LEU A 60 17.75 -12.39 4.93
C LEU A 60 16.84 -12.29 3.70
N ARG A 61 15.99 -13.29 3.54
CA ARG A 61 14.97 -13.36 2.50
C ARG A 61 13.61 -13.32 3.16
N LEU A 62 12.85 -12.27 2.88
CA LEU A 62 11.45 -12.16 3.29
C LEU A 62 10.57 -12.60 2.14
N ILE A 63 9.64 -13.51 2.37
CA ILE A 63 8.65 -13.92 1.39
C ILE A 63 7.34 -13.25 1.74
N LEU A 64 6.84 -12.43 0.81
CA LEU A 64 5.61 -11.67 0.97
C LEU A 64 4.55 -12.25 0.06
N LEU A 65 3.38 -12.52 0.62
CA LEU A 65 2.20 -12.92 -0.12
C LEU A 65 1.36 -11.68 -0.44
N ASN A 66 0.88 -11.60 -1.68
CA ASN A 66 -0.19 -10.72 -2.07
C ASN A 66 -1.48 -11.54 -2.22
N ASP A 67 -2.43 -11.35 -1.30
CA ASP A 67 -3.71 -12.08 -1.27
C ASP A 67 -4.70 -11.62 -2.35
N ALA A 68 -4.41 -10.54 -3.09
CA ALA A 68 -5.25 -10.17 -4.22
C ALA A 68 -5.10 -11.18 -5.37
N SER A 69 -6.24 -11.67 -5.87
CA SER A 69 -6.35 -12.57 -7.02
C SER A 69 -5.78 -11.99 -8.32
N SER A 70 -5.54 -10.68 -8.36
CA SER A 70 -5.07 -9.94 -9.52
C SER A 70 -3.66 -9.41 -9.31
N THR A 71 -2.87 -9.44 -10.40
CA THR A 71 -1.45 -9.07 -10.34
C THR A 71 -1.32 -7.55 -10.29
N ILE A 72 -0.96 -7.02 -9.12
CA ILE A 72 -0.48 -5.65 -8.99
C ILE A 72 0.97 -5.55 -9.47
N LYS A 73 1.35 -4.38 -9.97
CA LYS A 73 2.74 -4.08 -10.31
C LYS A 73 3.41 -3.48 -9.08
N ILE A 74 4.38 -4.17 -8.50
CA ILE A 74 5.27 -3.58 -7.50
C ILE A 74 6.21 -2.62 -8.24
N ASP A 75 6.27 -1.38 -7.79
CA ASP A 75 7.09 -0.32 -8.36
C ASP A 75 8.44 -0.18 -7.61
N LYS A 76 8.41 -0.28 -6.28
CA LYS A 76 9.60 -0.33 -5.43
C LYS A 76 9.27 -0.88 -4.04
N VAL A 77 10.29 -1.41 -3.36
CA VAL A 77 10.22 -1.81 -1.95
C VAL A 77 11.30 -1.06 -1.19
N ASN A 78 10.90 -0.39 -0.12
CA ASN A 78 11.79 0.33 0.77
C ASN A 78 11.72 -0.26 2.18
N MET A 79 12.82 -0.16 2.91
CA MET A 79 12.87 -0.32 4.34
C MET A 79 13.21 1.00 4.99
N ILE A 80 12.48 1.33 6.04
CA ILE A 80 12.67 2.56 6.82
C ILE A 80 13.18 2.17 8.20
N LEU A 81 14.37 2.66 8.57
CA LEU A 81 14.91 2.51 9.93
C LEU A 81 14.30 3.60 10.82
N ASN A 82 13.63 3.20 11.90
CA ASN A 82 12.77 4.06 12.70
C ASN A 82 13.56 5.12 13.48
N GLU A 83 14.78 4.80 13.92
CA GLU A 83 15.62 5.70 14.73
C GLU A 83 16.19 6.86 13.89
N ASP A 84 16.62 6.56 12.67
CA ASP A 84 17.35 7.51 11.81
C ASP A 84 16.48 8.07 10.67
N ASN A 85 15.23 7.59 10.53
CA ASN A 85 14.39 7.75 9.33
C ASN A 85 15.14 7.44 8.02
N LYS A 86 16.14 6.55 8.10
CA LYS A 86 16.98 6.20 6.96
C LYS A 86 16.18 5.28 6.03
N VAL A 87 16.13 5.66 4.75
CA VAL A 87 15.47 4.91 3.69
C VAL A 87 16.49 4.02 2.99
N ILE A 88 16.22 2.72 2.94
CA ILE A 88 17.04 1.73 2.23
C ILE A 88 16.17 1.10 1.15
N SER A 89 16.55 1.26 -0.12
CA SER A 89 15.89 0.57 -1.23
C SER A 89 16.25 -0.91 -1.20
N LEU A 90 15.26 -1.79 -1.30
CA LEU A 90 15.45 -3.24 -1.26
C LEU A 90 15.23 -3.86 -2.64
N ASP A 91 16.02 -4.89 -2.93
CA ASP A 91 15.81 -5.73 -4.10
C ASP A 91 14.63 -6.67 -3.87
N TYR A 92 13.82 -6.88 -4.90
CA TYR A 92 12.69 -7.80 -4.86
C TYR A 92 12.53 -8.55 -6.20
N ARG A 93 11.94 -9.74 -6.15
CA ARG A 93 11.54 -10.49 -7.36
C ARG A 93 10.31 -11.36 -7.11
N TYR A 94 9.47 -11.49 -8.14
CA TYR A 94 8.32 -12.39 -8.08
C TYR A 94 8.76 -13.86 -8.07
N LEU A 95 8.10 -14.67 -7.25
CA LEU A 95 8.34 -16.11 -7.16
C LEU A 95 7.48 -16.86 -8.19
N LYS A 96 8.10 -17.82 -8.87
CA LYS A 96 7.38 -18.78 -9.74
C LYS A 96 6.44 -19.63 -8.89
N LYS A 97 5.33 -20.10 -9.47
CA LYS A 97 4.30 -20.88 -8.78
C LYS A 97 4.87 -22.09 -8.03
N ASP A 98 5.82 -22.79 -8.64
CA ASP A 98 6.44 -24.00 -8.06
C ASP A 98 7.41 -23.69 -6.91
N SER A 99 7.73 -22.41 -6.69
CA SER A 99 8.59 -21.91 -5.61
C SER A 99 7.80 -21.15 -4.54
N GLN A 100 6.47 -21.23 -4.58
CA GLN A 100 5.58 -20.59 -3.62
C GLN A 100 5.25 -21.56 -2.47
N TYR A 101 5.31 -21.05 -1.25
CA TYR A 101 4.92 -21.79 -0.04
C TYR A 101 3.40 -21.91 0.15
N VAL A 102 2.63 -21.12 -0.60
CA VAL A 102 1.17 -21.05 -0.50
C VAL A 102 0.58 -21.30 -1.88
N SER A 103 -0.46 -22.14 -1.97
CA SER A 103 -1.11 -22.51 -3.23
C SER A 103 -1.97 -21.39 -3.83
N THR A 104 -2.21 -20.33 -3.06
CA THR A 104 -3.09 -19.21 -3.40
C THR A 104 -2.34 -17.88 -3.37
N GLY A 105 -2.57 -17.04 -4.38
CA GLY A 105 -1.99 -15.70 -4.51
C GLY A 105 -0.62 -15.67 -5.19
N LYS A 106 -0.06 -14.46 -5.37
CA LYS A 106 1.28 -14.27 -5.93
C LYS A 106 2.24 -13.88 -4.82
N CYS A 107 3.35 -14.59 -4.72
CA CYS A 107 4.43 -14.24 -3.80
C CYS A 107 5.55 -13.51 -4.52
N PHE A 108 6.23 -12.63 -3.80
CA PHE A 108 7.52 -12.08 -4.17
C PHE A 108 8.43 -12.14 -2.96
N GLU A 109 9.73 -12.21 -3.22
CA GLU A 109 10.73 -12.12 -2.16
C GLU A 109 11.35 -10.73 -2.13
N VAL A 110 11.78 -10.34 -0.93
CA VAL A 110 12.53 -9.13 -0.65
C VAL A 110 13.82 -9.55 0.05
N ILE A 111 14.96 -8.99 -0.37
CA ILE A 111 16.28 -9.36 0.14
C ILE A 111 16.83 -8.23 1.03
N ILE A 112 17.17 -8.56 2.27
CA ILE A 112 17.82 -7.66 3.23
C ILE A 112 19.24 -8.16 3.47
N LYS A 113 20.23 -7.34 3.11
CA LYS A 113 21.65 -7.70 3.29
C LYS A 113 21.98 -7.86 4.77
N ASN A 114 22.82 -8.84 5.07
CA ASN A 114 23.37 -9.02 6.42
C ASN A 114 24.42 -7.94 6.66
N ASP A 115 23.99 -6.82 7.25
CA ASP A 115 24.82 -5.64 7.51
C ASP A 115 24.76 -5.32 9.01
N GLU A 116 25.93 -5.25 9.65
CA GLU A 116 26.07 -5.03 11.09
C GLU A 116 25.40 -3.72 11.54
N ILE A 117 25.33 -2.71 10.67
CA ILE A 117 24.68 -1.43 11.00
C ILE A 117 23.18 -1.55 11.28
N LEU A 118 22.57 -2.69 10.97
CA LEU A 118 21.15 -2.97 11.19
C LEU A 118 20.89 -3.62 12.57
N PHE A 119 21.91 -4.14 13.26
CA PHE A 119 21.72 -4.82 14.55
C PHE A 119 21.12 -3.89 15.60
N GLY A 120 20.09 -4.36 16.31
CA GLY A 120 19.37 -3.62 17.34
C GLY A 120 18.48 -2.48 16.80
N LYS A 121 18.31 -2.36 15.48
CA LYS A 121 17.46 -1.33 14.88
C LYS A 121 16.03 -1.83 14.67
N THR A 122 15.08 -0.92 14.85
CA THR A 122 13.68 -1.14 14.50
C THR A 122 13.43 -0.65 13.08
N ALA A 123 12.74 -1.44 12.27
CA ALA A 123 12.41 -1.09 10.90
C ALA A 123 10.95 -1.41 10.54
N TYR A 124 10.49 -0.85 9.43
CA TYR A 124 9.29 -1.28 8.73
C TYR A 124 9.50 -1.23 7.22
N LEU A 125 8.70 -2.00 6.48
CA LEU A 125 8.73 -2.04 5.03
C LEU A 125 7.64 -1.14 4.45
N GLU A 126 7.98 -0.44 3.38
CA GLU A 126 7.04 0.25 2.52
C GLU A 126 7.07 -0.36 1.12
N ILE A 127 5.92 -0.79 0.64
CA ILE A 127 5.74 -1.39 -0.68
C ILE A 127 4.93 -0.42 -1.52
N TYR A 128 5.58 0.12 -2.54
CA TYR A 128 4.94 1.02 -3.48
C TYR A 128 4.48 0.19 -4.67
N TYR A 129 3.20 0.30 -5.00
CA TYR A 129 2.61 -0.48 -6.08
C TYR A 129 1.58 0.33 -6.83
N THR A 130 1.36 -0.05 -8.08
CA THR A 130 0.28 0.45 -8.90
C THR A 130 -0.84 -0.59 -8.90
N ASN A 131 -2.03 -0.20 -8.44
CA ASN A 131 -3.19 -1.07 -8.41
C ASN A 131 -3.80 -1.26 -9.82
N LEU A 132 -4.83 -2.11 -9.93
CA LEU A 132 -5.51 -2.38 -11.19
C LEU A 132 -6.14 -1.14 -11.86
N TYR A 133 -6.40 -0.09 -11.09
CA TYR A 133 -6.97 1.17 -11.55
C TYR A 133 -5.89 2.23 -11.87
N ASN A 134 -4.63 1.79 -12.02
CA ASN A 134 -3.48 2.65 -12.32
C ASN A 134 -3.27 3.76 -11.28
N LYS A 135 -3.63 3.51 -10.02
CA LYS A 135 -3.36 4.42 -8.88
C LYS A 135 -2.12 3.94 -8.15
N LYS A 136 -1.26 4.90 -7.80
CA LYS A 136 -0.09 4.67 -6.95
C LYS A 136 -0.52 4.54 -5.51
N MET A 137 -0.15 3.44 -4.90
CA MET A 137 -0.50 3.03 -3.55
C MET A 137 0.76 2.72 -2.76
N LYS A 138 0.64 2.72 -1.44
CA LYS A 138 1.70 2.31 -0.52
C LYS A 138 1.12 1.33 0.50
N ALA A 139 1.79 0.21 0.73
CA ALA A 139 1.50 -0.68 1.86
C ALA A 139 2.64 -0.60 2.87
N VAL A 140 2.31 -0.50 4.15
CA VAL A 140 3.26 -0.32 5.26
C VAL A 140 3.17 -1.52 6.19
N SER A 141 4.30 -2.19 6.44
CA SER A 141 4.35 -3.33 7.36
C SER A 141 4.22 -2.89 8.82
N PRO A 142 3.86 -3.82 9.72
CA PRO A 142 4.19 -3.67 11.13
C PRO A 142 5.69 -3.45 11.33
N ARG A 143 6.05 -2.81 12.45
CA ARG A 143 7.43 -2.66 12.85
C ARG A 143 8.03 -3.99 13.30
N PHE A 144 9.30 -4.18 13.04
CA PHE A 144 10.07 -5.34 13.48
C PHE A 144 11.48 -4.91 13.90
N GLU A 145 12.08 -5.67 14.80
CA GLU A 145 13.42 -5.42 15.31
C GLU A 145 14.42 -6.41 14.70
N PHE A 146 15.61 -5.90 14.40
CA PHE A 146 16.75 -6.70 14.03
C PHE A 146 17.51 -7.16 15.26
N VAL A 147 17.56 -8.47 15.49
CA VAL A 147 18.29 -9.07 16.60
C VAL A 147 19.57 -9.74 16.12
N GLU A 148 20.64 -9.52 16.86
CA GLU A 148 21.91 -10.23 16.65
C GLU A 148 21.90 -11.55 17.38
N LYS A 149 22.27 -12.63 16.69
CA LYS A 149 22.64 -13.88 17.38
C LYS A 149 24.14 -13.87 17.60
N LEU A 150 24.54 -13.57 18.84
CA LEU A 150 25.92 -13.32 19.28
C LEU A 150 26.96 -14.38 18.90
N ASN A 151 26.54 -15.63 18.66
CA ASN A 151 27.46 -16.71 18.29
C ASN A 151 27.72 -16.79 16.77
N GLU A 152 26.96 -16.06 15.94
CA GLU A 152 26.95 -16.20 14.48
C GLU A 152 27.12 -14.85 13.74
N ASN A 153 27.22 -13.72 14.45
CA ASN A 153 27.23 -12.34 13.90
C ASN A 153 26.26 -12.17 12.72
N SER A 154 25.03 -12.63 12.92
CA SER A 154 24.06 -12.75 11.85
C SER A 154 22.80 -11.98 12.18
N LEU A 155 22.30 -11.22 11.20
CA LEU A 155 21.07 -10.45 11.25
C LEU A 155 19.84 -11.36 11.31
N TYR A 156 19.03 -11.28 12.36
CA TYR A 156 17.73 -11.94 12.44
C TYR A 156 16.62 -10.91 12.57
N ILE A 157 15.40 -11.29 12.16
CA ILE A 157 14.17 -10.58 12.50
C ILE A 157 13.37 -11.52 13.38
N GLU A 158 12.94 -11.04 14.55
CA GLU A 158 12.07 -11.85 15.39
C GLU A 158 10.71 -12.06 14.69
N PRO A 159 10.22 -13.32 14.56
CA PRO A 159 8.97 -13.57 13.84
C PRO A 159 7.74 -12.96 14.53
N ARG A 160 7.82 -12.76 15.85
CA ARG A 160 6.70 -12.29 16.68
C ARG A 160 6.38 -10.84 16.34
N GLY A 161 5.14 -10.57 15.97
CA GLY A 161 4.69 -9.21 15.66
C GLY A 161 4.94 -8.75 14.21
N PHE A 162 5.50 -9.61 13.37
CA PHE A 162 5.81 -9.28 11.97
C PHE A 162 5.27 -10.31 10.98
N LEU A 163 5.36 -11.60 11.31
CA LEU A 163 4.88 -12.67 10.44
C LEU A 163 3.34 -12.75 10.45
N TYR A 164 2.73 -12.93 9.29
CA TYR A 164 1.27 -13.04 9.07
C TYR A 164 0.42 -11.85 9.49
N ILE A 165 1.04 -10.74 9.92
CA ILE A 165 0.29 -9.51 10.21
C ILE A 165 0.15 -8.71 8.92
N PRO A 166 -1.07 -8.28 8.56
CA PRO A 166 -1.31 -7.56 7.32
C PRO A 166 -0.70 -6.16 7.35
N PHE A 167 -0.27 -5.70 6.19
CA PHE A 167 0.23 -4.35 5.98
C PHE A 167 -0.94 -3.37 5.96
N THR A 168 -0.71 -2.15 6.47
CA THR A 168 -1.67 -1.05 6.35
C THR A 168 -1.51 -0.38 4.99
N ASN A 169 -2.60 -0.21 4.24
CA ASN A 169 -2.56 0.44 2.94
C ASN A 169 -2.87 1.95 3.03
N GLU A 170 -2.17 2.73 2.23
CA GLU A 170 -2.30 4.19 2.12
C GLU A 170 -2.33 4.62 0.65
N ILE A 171 -3.19 5.59 0.32
CA ILE A 171 -3.22 6.22 -1.00
C ILE A 171 -2.15 7.31 -1.05
N ILE A 172 -1.27 7.27 -2.06
CA ILE A 172 -0.28 8.33 -2.27
C ILE A 172 -1.01 9.50 -2.95
N LYS A 173 -1.34 10.54 -2.17
CA LYS A 173 -1.89 11.79 -2.71
C LYS A 173 -0.82 12.48 -3.57
N LYS A 174 -1.24 12.97 -4.74
CA LYS A 174 -0.39 13.72 -5.67
C LYS A 174 0.05 15.06 -5.06
#